data_AF-A0A0G1PLF9-F1
#
_entry.id   AF-A0A0G1PLF9-F1
#
_cell.length_a   1.000
_cell.length_b   1.000
_cell.length_c   1.000
_cell.angle_alpha   90.00
_cell.angle_beta   90.00
_cell.angle_gamma   90.00
#
_symmetry.space_group_name_H-M   'P 1'
#
loop_
_entity.id
_entity.type
_entity.pdbx_description
1 polymer ?
#
loop_
_entity_poly.entity_id
_entity_poly.type
_entity_poly.pdbx_seq_one_letter_code
_entity_poly.pdbx_strand_id
1 'polypeptide(L)'
;MNPKDSAALRKIAQAYSQILSTPFIPQPRINFIKSFIKELPFEVVENNYALIVKVPGLSSKKLVLMSHLDHPGIIVKNRREGLCLGSLFPDRLQKIISKQGFIPLDIYSPTGTLLTQGKLIGLRGKYLQKAVLDIPTKVPTNSSAYYQISLFRESKEFLSLYAADNDVPTICMLHLLRNIPTKPAFTLYFVFTFYEEVHQISSFHLARKNLLRLSPDDLVLNMECKKVDNNVHNPPKNRLDYNSGVILQPNEKDCLYGYRFTSPNLLERLVLRVCQKAKIPLQYGLGLGSSDARPFSNFKITPNLCTLEVPNRFKHNCDDQGNIVLEKLYKQDLFTMYQIIFSLIFTKGTHLADLSSSKNIFLSDRHKIHDLVTNSQAMSRKIRLNYRLELANQIKVITKQYYPTNIFFLVLDIVMNFVSYPYYLFLTILKLS
;
A
#
# COMPACT_ATOMS: atom_id res chain seq x y z
N MET A 1 -15.35 17.43 14.45
CA MET A 1 -15.27 15.95 14.49
C MET A 1 -15.70 15.47 15.87
N ASN A 2 -16.33 14.30 15.97
CA ASN A 2 -16.66 13.70 17.25
C ASN A 2 -15.36 13.27 17.97
N PRO A 3 -15.06 13.76 19.19
CA PRO A 3 -13.87 13.36 19.95
C PRO A 3 -13.71 11.84 20.11
N LYS A 4 -14.83 11.10 20.10
CA LYS A 4 -14.84 9.63 20.18
C LYS A 4 -14.14 8.96 19.01
N ASP A 5 -14.36 9.43 17.78
CA ASP A 5 -13.71 8.88 16.57
C ASP A 5 -12.19 9.09 16.61
N SER A 6 -11.76 10.25 17.12
CA SER A 6 -10.35 10.60 17.21
C SER A 6 -9.63 9.72 18.23
N ALA A 7 -10.25 9.48 19.38
CA ALA A 7 -9.72 8.55 20.37
C ALA A 7 -9.69 7.09 19.85
N ALA A 8 -10.73 6.66 19.14
CA ALA A 8 -10.82 5.31 18.60
C ALA A 8 -9.74 5.03 17.54
N LEU A 9 -9.59 5.92 16.54
CA LEU A 9 -8.55 5.80 15.52
C LEU A 9 -7.14 5.72 16.12
N ARG A 10 -6.87 6.53 17.16
CA ARG A 10 -5.58 6.50 17.86
C ARG A 10 -5.34 5.19 18.61
N LYS A 11 -6.37 4.66 19.29
CA LYS A 11 -6.27 3.35 19.96
C LYS A 11 -5.99 2.23 18.98
N ILE A 12 -6.64 2.26 17.81
CA ILE A 12 -6.36 1.30 16.72
C ILE A 12 -4.92 1.49 16.22
N ALA A 13 -4.48 2.73 15.99
CA ALA A 13 -3.12 3.02 15.53
C ALA A 13 -2.05 2.50 16.51
N GLN A 14 -2.23 2.74 17.81
CA GLN A 14 -1.33 2.26 18.84
C GLN A 14 -1.28 0.73 18.86
N ALA A 15 -2.43 0.04 18.81
CA ALA A 15 -2.46 -1.42 18.82
C ALA A 15 -1.89 -2.03 17.53
N TYR A 16 -2.24 -1.47 16.38
CA TYR A 16 -1.86 -1.99 15.07
C TYR A 16 -0.37 -1.79 14.75
N SER A 17 0.21 -0.67 15.19
CA SER A 17 1.64 -0.38 15.02
C SER A 17 2.58 -1.36 15.74
N GLN A 18 2.08 -2.15 16.70
CA GLN A 18 2.85 -3.19 17.36
C GLN A 18 2.94 -4.50 16.54
N ILE A 19 2.23 -4.59 15.42
CA ILE A 19 2.12 -5.80 14.62
C ILE A 19 3.07 -5.73 13.42
N LEU A 20 3.91 -6.76 13.28
CA LEU A 20 4.89 -6.87 12.19
C LEU A 20 4.24 -6.76 10.80
N SER A 21 4.99 -6.19 9.88
CA SER A 21 4.61 -5.75 8.55
C SER A 21 5.61 -6.14 7.46
N THR A 22 6.61 -6.95 7.79
CA THR A 22 7.64 -7.32 6.80
C THR A 22 7.02 -8.08 5.62
N PRO A 23 7.45 -7.83 4.37
CA PRO A 23 6.89 -8.53 3.22
C PRO A 23 7.05 -10.04 3.37
N PHE A 24 6.16 -10.84 2.76
CA PHE A 24 6.12 -12.29 2.93
C PHE A 24 5.89 -12.81 4.35
N ILE A 25 5.59 -11.95 5.33
CA ILE A 25 5.16 -12.36 6.68
C ILE A 25 3.84 -11.65 7.03
N PRO A 26 2.74 -11.84 6.24
CA PRO A 26 1.50 -11.08 6.45
C PRO A 26 0.65 -11.62 7.61
N GLN A 27 0.93 -12.83 8.11
CA GLN A 27 0.06 -13.55 9.04
C GLN A 27 -0.22 -12.80 10.36
N PRO A 28 0.76 -12.13 11.01
CA PRO A 28 0.49 -11.35 12.22
C PRO A 28 -0.60 -10.28 11.99
N ARG A 29 -0.54 -9.55 10.88
CA ARG A 29 -1.55 -8.53 10.52
C ARG A 29 -2.88 -9.13 10.13
N ILE A 30 -2.87 -10.20 9.33
CA ILE A 30 -4.10 -10.93 8.98
C ILE A 30 -4.82 -11.40 10.26
N ASN A 31 -4.08 -12.01 11.20
CA ASN A 31 -4.63 -12.48 12.47
C ASN A 31 -5.20 -11.34 13.31
N PHE A 32 -4.49 -10.22 13.39
CA PHE A 32 -4.98 -9.02 14.07
C PHE A 32 -6.29 -8.54 13.45
N ILE A 33 -6.34 -8.35 12.12
CA ILE A 33 -7.51 -7.83 11.42
C ILE A 33 -8.71 -8.77 11.61
N LYS A 34 -8.52 -10.08 11.37
CA LYS A 34 -9.57 -11.10 11.58
C LYS A 34 -10.10 -11.09 13.01
N SER A 35 -9.22 -10.99 14.00
CA SER A 35 -9.62 -10.89 15.41
C SER A 35 -10.36 -9.58 15.70
N PHE A 36 -9.92 -8.47 15.10
CA PHE A 36 -10.50 -7.16 15.26
C PHE A 36 -11.93 -7.06 14.72
N ILE A 37 -12.24 -7.81 13.65
CA ILE A 37 -13.56 -7.80 13.00
C ILE A 37 -14.39 -9.06 13.27
N LYS A 38 -13.92 -9.96 14.15
CA LYS A 38 -14.52 -11.28 14.36
C LYS A 38 -16.02 -11.23 14.70
N GLU A 39 -16.42 -10.25 15.50
CA GLU A 39 -17.80 -10.07 15.96
C GLU A 39 -18.68 -9.32 14.94
N LEU A 40 -18.13 -8.90 13.80
CA LEU A 40 -18.88 -8.22 12.75
C LEU A 40 -19.53 -9.25 11.81
N PRO A 41 -20.78 -9.06 11.36
CA PRO A 41 -21.51 -10.01 10.54
C PRO A 41 -21.12 -9.92 9.05
N PHE A 42 -19.83 -9.76 8.76
CA PHE A 42 -19.33 -9.53 7.40
C PHE A 42 -18.66 -10.76 6.82
N GLU A 43 -18.80 -10.94 5.51
CA GLU A 43 -18.14 -12.03 4.78
C GLU A 43 -16.64 -11.71 4.67
N VAL A 44 -15.79 -12.62 5.17
CA VAL A 44 -14.33 -12.49 5.13
C VAL A 44 -13.75 -13.60 4.25
N VAL A 45 -13.08 -13.20 3.18
CA VAL A 45 -12.39 -14.10 2.24
C VAL A 45 -10.90 -13.85 2.31
N GLU A 46 -10.12 -14.89 2.56
CA GLU A 46 -8.65 -14.84 2.49
C GLU A 46 -8.17 -15.69 1.31
N ASN A 47 -7.27 -15.15 0.51
CA ASN A 47 -6.47 -15.91 -0.45
C ASN A 47 -4.98 -15.61 -0.21
N ASN A 48 -4.10 -16.17 -1.04
CA ASN A 48 -2.65 -15.99 -0.83
C ASN A 48 -2.14 -14.56 -1.08
N TYR A 49 -2.95 -13.65 -1.64
CA TYR A 49 -2.54 -12.29 -2.02
C TYR A 49 -3.27 -11.18 -1.25
N ALA A 50 -4.44 -11.47 -0.68
CA ALA A 50 -5.24 -10.48 0.03
C ALA A 50 -6.21 -11.10 1.05
N LEU A 51 -6.57 -10.26 2.04
CA LEU A 51 -7.73 -10.44 2.91
C LEU A 51 -8.82 -9.47 2.43
N ILE A 52 -10.02 -9.98 2.18
CA ILE A 52 -11.14 -9.24 1.62
C ILE A 52 -12.31 -9.32 2.59
N VAL A 53 -12.82 -8.17 3.01
CA VAL A 53 -14.04 -8.06 3.83
C VAL A 53 -15.13 -7.41 2.99
N LYS A 54 -16.24 -8.11 2.80
CA LYS A 54 -17.36 -7.63 1.99
C LYS A 54 -18.51 -7.19 2.89
N VAL A 55 -18.98 -5.98 2.65
CA VAL A 55 -20.12 -5.38 3.35
C VAL A 55 -21.25 -5.13 2.34
N PRO A 56 -22.40 -5.83 2.45
CA PRO A 56 -23.52 -5.63 1.54
C PRO A 56 -24.03 -4.19 1.58
N GLY A 57 -24.25 -3.59 0.40
CA GLY A 57 -24.80 -2.25 0.26
C GLY A 57 -26.23 -2.23 -0.25
N LEU A 58 -26.74 -1.02 -0.48
CA LEU A 58 -28.04 -0.77 -1.12
C LEU A 58 -27.98 -0.96 -2.65
N SER A 59 -26.80 -0.78 -3.25
CA SER A 59 -26.56 -0.91 -4.69
C SER A 59 -25.74 -2.17 -5.02
N SER A 60 -25.98 -2.72 -6.21
CA SER A 60 -25.13 -3.76 -6.82
C SER A 60 -23.78 -3.22 -7.29
N LYS A 61 -23.65 -1.90 -7.46
CA LYS A 61 -22.35 -1.25 -7.71
C LYS A 61 -21.42 -1.42 -6.51
N LYS A 62 -20.16 -1.71 -6.81
CA LYS A 62 -19.13 -1.98 -5.81
C LYS A 62 -18.26 -0.75 -5.61
N LEU A 63 -17.87 -0.50 -4.37
CA LEU A 63 -16.78 0.40 -4.02
C LEU A 63 -15.69 -0.42 -3.31
N VAL A 64 -14.56 -0.56 -3.98
CA VAL A 64 -13.38 -1.21 -3.43
C VAL A 64 -12.54 -0.16 -2.71
N LEU A 65 -12.26 -0.40 -1.44
CA LEU A 65 -11.34 0.37 -0.61
C LEU A 65 -10.09 -0.50 -0.43
N MET A 66 -8.95 -0.06 -0.96
CA MET A 66 -7.70 -0.84 -0.92
C MET A 66 -6.65 -0.20 -0.02
N SER A 67 -6.01 -1.02 0.80
CA SER A 67 -4.74 -0.74 1.45
C SER A 67 -3.84 -1.98 1.38
N HIS A 68 -2.56 -1.82 1.68
CA HIS A 68 -1.61 -2.92 1.76
C HIS A 68 -1.13 -3.16 3.19
N LEU A 69 -0.71 -4.38 3.48
CA LEU A 69 -0.33 -4.84 4.82
C LEU A 69 1.18 -4.91 5.01
N ASP A 70 1.96 -4.96 3.94
CA ASP A 70 3.41 -4.99 4.02
C ASP A 70 4.02 -3.58 4.13
N HIS A 71 5.26 -3.54 4.57
CA HIS A 71 6.09 -2.34 4.63
C HIS A 71 7.55 -2.78 4.49
N PRO A 72 8.45 -1.99 3.88
CA PRO A 72 9.82 -2.41 3.67
C PRO A 72 10.50 -2.85 4.96
N GLY A 73 11.33 -3.90 4.86
CA GLY A 73 11.91 -4.55 6.03
C GLY A 73 12.96 -5.58 5.69
N ILE A 74 13.56 -6.18 6.71
CA ILE A 74 14.62 -7.17 6.58
C ILE A 74 14.07 -8.53 6.99
N ILE A 75 14.12 -9.52 6.10
CA ILE A 75 13.85 -10.92 6.44
C ILE A 75 15.18 -11.61 6.75
N VAL A 76 15.23 -12.24 7.91
CA VAL A 76 16.42 -12.93 8.42
C VAL A 76 16.45 -14.37 7.92
N LYS A 77 17.56 -14.75 7.28
CA LYS A 77 17.84 -16.12 6.87
C LYS A 77 18.45 -16.92 8.01
N ASN A 78 19.40 -16.31 8.71
CA ASN A 78 20.13 -16.86 9.85
C ASN A 78 20.83 -15.72 10.62
N ARG A 79 21.62 -16.07 11.64
CA ARG A 79 22.30 -15.08 12.50
C ARG A 79 23.28 -14.12 11.81
N ARG A 80 23.66 -14.39 10.54
CA ARG A 80 24.64 -13.61 9.77
C ARG A 80 24.08 -12.99 8.49
N GLU A 81 22.94 -13.46 8.02
CA GLU A 81 22.43 -13.13 6.69
C GLU A 81 20.94 -12.83 6.73
N GLY A 82 20.54 -11.82 5.96
CA GLY A 82 19.14 -11.53 5.65
C GLY A 82 19.01 -10.88 4.28
N LEU A 83 17.80 -10.43 3.98
CA LEU A 83 17.47 -9.72 2.75
C LEU A 83 16.59 -8.51 3.05
N CYS A 84 17.01 -7.36 2.53
CA CYS A 84 16.21 -6.14 2.46
C CYS A 84 15.15 -6.28 1.36
N LEU A 85 13.88 -6.14 1.72
CA LEU A 85 12.74 -6.15 0.81
C LEU A 85 12.00 -4.82 0.87
N GLY A 86 11.45 -4.40 -0.27
CA GLY A 86 10.89 -3.06 -0.45
C GLY A 86 11.96 -1.98 -0.59
N SER A 87 11.53 -0.72 -0.62
CA SER A 87 12.44 0.43 -0.81
C SER A 87 13.09 0.88 0.50
N LEU A 88 14.08 0.13 0.99
CA LEU A 88 14.84 0.47 2.21
C LEU A 88 15.97 1.49 2.01
N PHE A 89 16.05 2.16 0.85
CA PHE A 89 17.12 3.12 0.50
C PHE A 89 18.53 2.61 0.86
N PRO A 90 19.00 1.51 0.26
CA PRO A 90 20.20 0.82 0.71
C PRO A 90 21.46 1.70 0.73
N ASP A 91 21.59 2.67 -0.18
CA ASP A 91 22.69 3.63 -0.18
C ASP A 91 22.70 4.50 1.10
N ARG A 92 21.52 4.85 1.64
CA ARG A 92 21.40 5.60 2.89
C ARG A 92 21.78 4.72 4.08
N LEU A 93 21.29 3.49 4.12
CA LEU A 93 21.66 2.53 5.17
C LEU A 93 23.17 2.28 5.20
N GLN A 94 23.79 2.11 4.03
CA GLN A 94 25.23 1.91 3.95
C GLN A 94 25.99 3.14 4.48
N LYS A 95 25.53 4.36 4.21
CA LYS A 95 26.11 5.58 4.79
C LYS A 95 25.99 5.61 6.32
N ILE A 96 24.85 5.21 6.87
CA ILE A 96 24.65 5.12 8.33
C ILE A 96 25.64 4.13 8.93
N ILE A 97 25.74 2.93 8.35
CA ILE A 97 26.64 1.87 8.81
C ILE A 97 28.09 2.35 8.73
N SER A 98 28.51 2.99 7.64
CA SER A 98 29.87 3.53 7.52
C SER A 98 30.19 4.61 8.55
N LYS A 99 29.18 5.37 9.01
CA LYS A 99 29.35 6.42 10.04
C LYS A 99 29.30 5.88 11.48
N GLN A 100 28.41 4.93 11.75
CA GLN A 100 28.08 4.45 13.10
C GLN A 100 28.65 3.05 13.42
N GLY A 101 29.21 2.36 12.43
CA GLY A 101 29.66 0.97 12.50
C GLY A 101 28.53 -0.06 12.32
N PHE A 102 27.32 0.23 12.80
CA PHE A 102 26.16 -0.67 12.66
C PHE A 102 24.83 0.08 12.84
N ILE A 103 23.72 -0.58 12.50
CA ILE A 103 22.36 -0.16 12.87
C ILE A 103 21.77 -1.21 13.83
N PRO A 104 21.29 -0.81 15.03
CA PRO A 104 20.70 -1.76 15.97
C PRO A 104 19.34 -2.27 15.49
N LEU A 105 19.08 -3.55 15.74
CA LEU A 105 17.89 -4.26 15.30
C LEU A 105 17.20 -5.02 16.44
N ASP A 106 15.88 -5.01 16.44
CA ASP A 106 15.05 -5.98 17.15
C ASP A 106 14.68 -7.13 16.20
N ILE A 107 14.89 -8.38 16.64
CA ILE A 107 14.64 -9.58 15.84
C ILE A 107 13.40 -10.29 16.36
N TYR A 108 12.39 -10.42 15.51
CA TYR A 108 11.13 -11.05 15.82
C TYR A 108 10.98 -12.37 15.07
N SER A 109 10.41 -13.37 15.74
CA SER A 109 10.01 -14.63 15.11
C SER A 109 9.02 -14.41 13.95
N PRO A 110 8.85 -15.40 13.05
CA PRO A 110 7.83 -15.34 12.00
C PRO A 110 6.40 -15.12 12.52
N THR A 111 6.12 -15.44 13.78
CA THR A 111 4.80 -15.27 14.42
C THR A 111 4.61 -13.92 15.09
N GLY A 112 5.63 -13.06 15.16
CA GLY A 112 5.53 -11.74 15.77
C GLY A 112 6.13 -11.60 17.18
N THR A 113 6.68 -12.66 17.76
CA THR A 113 7.28 -12.62 19.11
C THR A 113 8.71 -12.09 19.04
N LEU A 114 9.07 -11.10 19.85
CA LEU A 114 10.45 -10.61 20.00
C LEU A 114 11.35 -11.73 20.54
N LEU A 115 12.47 -12.00 19.86
CA LEU A 115 13.40 -13.08 20.20
C LEU A 115 14.69 -12.57 20.82
N THR A 116 15.31 -11.58 20.20
CA THR A 116 16.62 -11.04 20.60
C THR A 116 16.86 -9.70 19.93
N GLN A 117 17.90 -9.00 20.37
CA GLN A 117 18.48 -7.87 19.66
C GLN A 117 19.65 -8.34 18.77
N GLY A 118 19.95 -7.58 17.73
CA GLY A 118 21.04 -7.82 16.80
C GLY A 118 21.49 -6.53 16.11
N LYS A 119 22.32 -6.66 15.08
CA LYS A 119 22.88 -5.52 14.34
C LYS A 119 22.86 -5.77 12.84
N LEU A 120 22.59 -4.73 12.07
CA LEU A 120 22.93 -4.64 10.65
C LEU A 120 24.31 -4.02 10.52
N ILE A 121 25.29 -4.80 10.05
CA ILE A 121 26.71 -4.39 9.98
C ILE A 121 27.17 -4.13 8.55
N GLY A 122 26.33 -4.39 7.55
CA GLY A 122 26.64 -4.08 6.16
C GLY A 122 25.58 -4.54 5.17
N LEU A 123 25.69 -4.04 3.94
CA LEU A 123 24.90 -4.49 2.80
C LEU A 123 25.83 -4.97 1.68
N ARG A 124 25.45 -6.04 0.98
CA ARG A 124 26.27 -6.61 -0.11
C ARG A 124 25.45 -7.10 -1.30
N GLY A 125 26.15 -7.43 -2.37
CA GLY A 125 25.58 -7.99 -3.60
C GLY A 125 24.95 -6.93 -4.51
N LYS A 126 24.31 -7.41 -5.58
CA LYS A 126 23.67 -6.54 -6.57
C LYS A 126 22.56 -5.71 -5.90
N TYR A 127 22.58 -4.40 -6.12
CA TYR A 127 21.64 -3.44 -5.52
C TYR A 127 21.64 -3.38 -3.99
N LEU A 128 22.69 -3.89 -3.32
CA LEU A 128 22.85 -3.81 -1.86
C LEU A 128 21.68 -4.41 -1.05
N GLN A 129 21.01 -5.44 -1.60
CA GLN A 129 19.85 -6.05 -0.95
C GLN A 129 20.21 -7.11 0.10
N LYS A 130 21.41 -7.71 0.07
CA LYS A 130 21.79 -8.74 1.04
C LYS A 130 22.27 -8.08 2.33
N ALA A 131 21.51 -8.25 3.39
CA ALA A 131 21.86 -7.77 4.72
C ALA A 131 22.93 -8.67 5.36
N VAL A 132 23.99 -8.05 5.88
CA VAL A 132 25.00 -8.70 6.73
C VAL A 132 24.64 -8.39 8.17
N LEU A 133 24.34 -9.43 8.93
CA LEU A 133 23.80 -9.33 10.28
C LEU A 133 24.81 -9.84 11.31
N ASP A 134 24.70 -9.32 12.52
CA ASP A 134 25.34 -9.86 13.71
C ASP A 134 24.27 -10.06 14.79
N ILE A 135 23.77 -11.30 14.91
CA ILE A 135 22.77 -11.71 15.88
C ILE A 135 23.43 -12.70 16.86
N PRO A 136 23.38 -12.46 18.18
CA PRO A 136 24.15 -13.22 19.16
C PRO A 136 23.69 -14.69 19.26
N THR A 137 22.42 -14.96 18.98
CA THR A 137 21.80 -16.28 19.10
C THR A 137 21.27 -16.80 17.77
N LYS A 138 21.04 -18.11 17.68
CA LYS A 138 20.37 -18.71 16.52
C LYS A 138 18.90 -18.31 16.55
N VAL A 139 18.41 -17.77 15.45
CA VAL A 139 16.99 -17.41 15.25
C VAL A 139 16.37 -18.26 14.13
N PRO A 140 15.05 -18.48 14.15
CA PRO A 140 14.36 -19.16 13.05
C PRO A 140 14.54 -18.44 11.71
N THR A 141 14.66 -19.20 10.63
CA THR A 141 14.59 -18.66 9.27
C THR A 141 13.24 -17.96 9.05
N ASN A 142 13.23 -16.87 8.27
CA ASN A 142 12.07 -15.98 8.07
C ASN A 142 11.67 -15.18 9.32
N SER A 143 12.57 -15.01 10.28
CA SER A 143 12.40 -13.97 11.31
C SER A 143 12.44 -12.57 10.67
N SER A 144 11.79 -11.60 11.28
CA SER A 144 11.81 -10.20 10.85
C SER A 144 12.84 -9.41 11.67
N ALA A 145 13.58 -8.53 11.01
CA ALA A 145 14.44 -7.55 11.68
C ALA A 145 13.86 -6.13 11.51
N TYR A 146 13.63 -5.47 12.63
CA TYR A 146 13.14 -4.09 12.72
C TYR A 146 14.25 -3.21 13.28
N TYR A 147 14.30 -1.94 12.88
CA TYR A 147 15.18 -1.00 13.54
C TYR A 147 14.78 -0.83 15.00
N GLN A 148 15.76 -0.74 15.89
CA GLN A 148 15.53 -0.54 17.33
C GLN A 148 15.11 0.91 17.62
N ILE A 149 13.89 1.25 17.24
CA ILE A 149 13.21 2.53 17.48
C ILE A 149 11.82 2.25 18.05
N SER A 150 11.20 3.23 18.72
CA SER A 150 9.80 3.09 19.14
C SER A 150 8.91 2.78 17.93
N LEU A 151 7.95 1.87 18.05
CA LEU A 151 7.02 1.56 16.94
C LEU A 151 5.91 2.60 16.78
N PHE A 152 5.66 3.37 17.84
CA PHE A 152 4.61 4.37 17.91
C PHE A 152 5.06 5.57 18.74
N ARG A 153 4.70 6.77 18.30
CA ARG A 153 4.79 8.00 19.10
C ARG A 153 3.67 8.94 18.71
N GLU A 154 3.06 9.56 19.71
CA GLU A 154 2.03 10.57 19.54
C GLU A 154 2.52 11.89 20.16
N SER A 155 2.42 12.99 19.42
CA SER A 155 2.56 14.35 19.98
C SER A 155 1.22 15.08 19.88
N LYS A 156 1.12 16.39 20.19
CA LYS A 156 -0.15 17.13 20.02
C LYS A 156 -0.67 17.06 18.58
N GLU A 157 0.20 17.32 17.62
CA GLU A 157 -0.16 17.51 16.19
C GLU A 157 0.13 16.29 15.31
N PHE A 158 1.12 15.48 15.70
CA PHE A 158 1.65 14.42 14.85
C PHE A 158 1.34 13.04 15.38
N LEU A 159 1.20 12.11 14.44
CA LEU A 159 1.27 10.69 14.66
C LEU A 159 2.54 10.18 13.99
N SER A 160 3.30 9.37 14.71
CA SER A 160 4.52 8.74 14.20
C SER A 160 4.45 7.24 14.39
N LEU A 161 4.58 6.49 13.29
CA LEU A 161 4.48 5.03 13.27
C LEU A 161 5.68 4.44 12.55
N TYR A 162 6.04 3.20 12.87
CA TYR A 162 7.09 2.49 12.15
C TYR A 162 6.69 2.28 10.68
N ALA A 163 5.46 1.83 10.41
CA ALA A 163 4.97 1.50 9.08
C ALA A 163 3.72 2.34 8.72
N ALA A 164 3.79 3.67 8.86
CA ALA A 164 2.62 4.52 8.54
C ALA A 164 2.10 4.27 7.11
N ASP A 165 3.02 4.01 6.19
CA ASP A 165 2.81 3.33 4.92
C ASP A 165 2.73 1.79 5.13
N ASN A 166 1.58 1.13 5.07
CA ASN A 166 0.24 1.64 4.81
C ASN A 166 -0.71 1.38 5.99
N ASP A 167 -0.18 1.48 7.22
CA ASP A 167 -0.94 1.34 8.46
C ASP A 167 -2.04 2.38 8.55
N VAL A 168 -1.79 3.61 8.11
CA VAL A 168 -2.71 4.74 8.29
C VAL A 168 -4.03 4.52 7.54
N PRO A 169 -4.01 4.21 6.24
CA PRO A 169 -5.21 3.74 5.53
C PRO A 169 -5.84 2.50 6.13
N THR A 170 -5.04 1.51 6.55
CA THR A 170 -5.55 0.29 7.18
C THR A 170 -6.31 0.59 8.47
N ILE A 171 -5.80 1.50 9.31
CA ILE A 171 -6.43 1.98 10.54
C ILE A 171 -7.76 2.67 10.22
N CYS A 172 -7.81 3.53 9.19
CA CYS A 172 -9.05 4.13 8.72
C CYS A 172 -10.09 3.08 8.31
N MET A 173 -9.68 2.06 7.54
CA MET A 173 -10.55 0.95 7.12
C MET A 173 -11.09 0.14 8.30
N LEU A 174 -10.25 -0.18 9.28
CA LEU A 174 -10.66 -0.90 10.48
C LEU A 174 -11.65 -0.10 11.32
N HIS A 175 -11.42 1.19 11.49
CA HIS A 175 -12.35 2.07 12.18
C HIS A 175 -13.68 2.16 11.42
N LEU A 176 -13.65 2.30 10.10
CA LEU A 176 -14.85 2.31 9.26
C LEU A 176 -15.66 1.02 9.43
N LEU A 177 -15.04 -0.15 9.33
CA LEU A 177 -15.72 -1.45 9.46
C LEU A 177 -16.53 -1.56 10.76
N ARG A 178 -16.02 -1.05 11.89
CA ARG A 178 -16.74 -1.04 13.17
C ARG A 178 -17.83 0.02 13.29
N ASN A 179 -17.80 1.04 12.44
CA ASN A 179 -18.67 2.22 12.52
C ASN A 179 -19.48 2.40 11.23
N ILE A 180 -19.94 1.30 10.62
CA ILE A 180 -20.93 1.32 9.55
C ILE A 180 -22.32 1.28 10.21
N PRO A 181 -22.97 2.44 10.49
CA PRO A 181 -24.23 2.46 11.24
C PRO A 181 -25.42 1.86 10.48
N THR A 182 -25.39 1.90 9.15
CA THR A 182 -26.49 1.51 8.27
C THR A 182 -25.94 0.91 6.99
N LYS A 183 -26.80 0.30 6.16
CA LYS A 183 -26.36 -0.24 4.87
C LYS A 183 -25.72 0.87 4.02
N PRO A 184 -24.46 0.70 3.57
CA PRO A 184 -23.78 1.68 2.73
C PRO A 184 -24.46 1.81 1.36
N ALA A 185 -24.21 2.93 0.67
CA ALA A 185 -24.78 3.18 -0.66
C ALA A 185 -24.29 2.16 -1.71
N PHE A 186 -23.08 1.66 -1.55
CA PHE A 186 -22.41 0.69 -2.41
C PHE A 186 -22.18 -0.61 -1.67
N THR A 187 -22.11 -1.73 -2.39
CA THR A 187 -21.50 -2.93 -1.83
C THR A 187 -20.01 -2.65 -1.64
N LEU A 188 -19.53 -2.69 -0.39
CA LEU A 188 -18.15 -2.35 -0.08
C LEU A 188 -17.26 -3.59 -0.09
N TYR A 189 -16.08 -3.44 -0.65
CA TYR A 189 -14.99 -4.41 -0.54
C TYR A 189 -13.81 -3.74 0.12
N PHE A 190 -13.53 -4.08 1.37
CA PHE A 190 -12.30 -3.69 2.05
C PHE A 190 -11.24 -4.74 1.69
N VAL A 191 -10.23 -4.34 0.92
CA VAL A 191 -9.20 -5.23 0.40
C VAL A 191 -7.87 -4.85 1.02
N PHE A 192 -7.30 -5.78 1.77
CA PHE A 192 -5.98 -5.66 2.39
C PHE A 192 -5.00 -6.54 1.61
N THR A 193 -4.20 -5.94 0.73
CA THR A 193 -3.21 -6.65 -0.10
C THR A 193 -1.96 -6.98 0.72
N PHE A 194 -1.28 -8.09 0.38
CA PHE A 194 -0.16 -8.59 1.21
C PHE A 194 1.25 -8.21 0.75
N TYR A 195 1.41 -7.80 -0.51
CA TYR A 195 2.72 -7.72 -1.19
C TYR A 195 2.79 -6.52 -2.16
N GLU A 196 2.48 -5.31 -1.70
CA GLU A 196 2.62 -4.08 -2.49
C GLU A 196 4.10 -3.74 -2.70
N GLU A 197 4.89 -3.83 -1.62
CA GLU A 197 6.32 -3.45 -1.61
C GLU A 197 7.19 -4.42 -2.43
N VAL A 198 6.59 -5.51 -2.90
CA VAL A 198 7.18 -6.47 -3.84
C VAL A 198 6.63 -6.23 -5.24
N HIS A 199 6.67 -4.97 -5.69
CA HIS A 199 6.17 -4.54 -7.00
C HIS A 199 4.69 -4.86 -7.25
N GLN A 200 3.83 -4.75 -6.24
CA GLN A 200 2.37 -4.81 -6.41
C GLN A 200 1.88 -6.16 -6.95
N ILE A 201 2.56 -7.25 -6.58
CA ILE A 201 2.19 -8.59 -7.07
C ILE A 201 0.77 -8.98 -6.60
N SER A 202 0.33 -8.49 -5.44
CA SER A 202 -1.01 -8.74 -4.92
C SER A 202 -2.10 -8.07 -5.75
N SER A 203 -2.07 -6.75 -5.93
CA SER A 203 -3.04 -6.06 -6.77
C SER A 203 -2.98 -6.51 -8.23
N PHE A 204 -1.78 -6.86 -8.73
CA PHE A 204 -1.64 -7.46 -10.05
C PHE A 204 -2.40 -8.79 -10.18
N HIS A 205 -2.25 -9.70 -9.21
CA HIS A 205 -2.99 -10.96 -9.20
C HIS A 205 -4.51 -10.74 -9.14
N LEU A 206 -4.95 -9.86 -8.24
CA LEU A 206 -6.37 -9.53 -8.05
C LEU A 206 -6.99 -8.98 -9.34
N ALA A 207 -6.34 -8.00 -9.97
CA ALA A 207 -6.83 -7.33 -11.18
C ALA A 207 -6.78 -8.25 -12.40
N ARG A 208 -5.66 -8.97 -12.61
CA ARG A 208 -5.47 -9.88 -13.76
C ARG A 208 -6.55 -10.96 -13.83
N LYS A 209 -6.93 -11.50 -12.68
CA LYS A 209 -7.96 -12.54 -12.57
C LYS A 209 -9.35 -11.98 -12.30
N ASN A 210 -9.48 -10.65 -12.16
CA ASN A 210 -10.68 -9.95 -11.72
C ASN A 210 -11.39 -10.67 -10.55
N LEU A 211 -10.64 -11.01 -9.49
CA LEU A 211 -11.15 -11.85 -8.40
C LEU A 211 -12.32 -11.21 -7.64
N LEU A 212 -12.42 -9.88 -7.66
CA LEU A 212 -13.52 -9.12 -7.07
C LEU A 212 -14.75 -9.03 -7.99
N ARG A 213 -14.67 -9.60 -9.21
CA ARG A 213 -15.72 -9.55 -10.25
C ARG A 213 -16.20 -8.13 -10.51
N LEU A 214 -15.26 -7.22 -10.69
CA LEU A 214 -15.55 -5.82 -10.98
C LEU A 214 -16.01 -5.67 -12.44
N SER A 215 -16.88 -4.70 -12.64
CA SER A 215 -17.34 -4.20 -13.93
C SER A 215 -16.84 -2.77 -14.18
N PRO A 216 -16.95 -2.24 -15.40
CA PRO A 216 -16.60 -0.85 -15.69
C PRO A 216 -17.38 0.21 -14.88
N ASP A 217 -18.51 -0.16 -14.27
CA ASP A 217 -19.30 0.74 -13.42
C ASP A 217 -18.87 0.74 -11.94
N ASP A 218 -18.01 -0.21 -11.55
CA ASP A 218 -17.53 -0.33 -10.18
C ASP A 218 -16.38 0.65 -9.91
N LEU A 219 -16.22 1.03 -8.64
CA LEU A 219 -15.28 2.05 -8.19
C LEU A 219 -14.12 1.41 -7.41
N VAL A 220 -12.88 1.85 -7.62
CA VAL A 220 -11.72 1.44 -6.80
C VAL A 220 -10.98 2.65 -6.28
N LEU A 221 -11.04 2.82 -4.96
CA LEU A 221 -10.27 3.81 -4.23
C LEU A 221 -9.08 3.12 -3.57
N ASN A 222 -7.89 3.34 -4.11
CA ASN A 222 -6.66 2.94 -3.46
C ASN A 222 -6.28 3.98 -2.41
N MET A 223 -5.77 3.54 -1.26
CA MET A 223 -5.35 4.44 -0.19
C MET A 223 -3.91 4.15 0.17
N GLU A 224 -3.10 5.21 0.29
CA GLU A 224 -1.65 5.11 0.50
C GLU A 224 -1.13 6.19 1.45
N CYS A 225 0.15 6.10 1.79
CA CYS A 225 0.94 7.24 2.24
C CYS A 225 1.89 7.73 1.15
N LYS A 226 2.01 9.05 0.98
CA LYS A 226 2.88 9.66 -0.02
C LYS A 226 4.10 10.31 0.61
N LYS A 227 5.30 9.97 0.12
CA LYS A 227 6.47 10.80 0.37
C LYS A 227 6.33 12.13 -0.39
N VAL A 228 6.37 13.23 0.34
CA VAL A 228 6.28 14.59 -0.20
C VAL A 228 7.56 15.35 0.15
N ASP A 229 8.09 16.09 -0.83
CA ASP A 229 9.29 16.91 -0.65
C ASP A 229 8.95 18.22 0.05
N ASN A 230 9.72 18.58 1.08
CA ASN A 230 9.62 19.87 1.77
C ASN A 230 10.55 20.95 1.20
N ASN A 231 11.54 20.58 0.37
CA ASN A 231 12.70 21.42 0.05
C ASN A 231 12.61 22.20 -1.27
N VAL A 232 11.41 22.63 -1.67
CA VAL A 232 11.33 23.56 -2.82
C VAL A 232 11.03 24.95 -2.30
N HIS A 233 12.08 25.75 -2.18
CA HIS A 233 11.93 27.20 -2.13
C HIS A 233 11.19 27.62 -3.41
N ASN A 234 9.98 28.17 -3.26
CA ASN A 234 9.05 28.52 -4.34
C ASN A 234 8.52 27.31 -5.14
N PRO A 235 7.65 26.47 -4.55
CA PRO A 235 7.00 25.43 -5.32
C PRO A 235 6.07 26.09 -6.37
N PRO A 236 6.02 25.56 -7.61
CA PRO A 236 5.04 26.04 -8.59
C PRO A 236 3.62 25.92 -7.99
N LYS A 237 2.74 26.88 -8.32
CA LYS A 237 1.32 26.85 -7.90
C LYS A 237 0.74 25.46 -8.22
N ASN A 238 0.06 24.85 -7.25
CA ASN A 238 -0.55 23.50 -7.31
C ASN A 238 0.39 22.30 -7.08
N ARG A 239 1.58 22.50 -6.49
CA ARG A 239 2.40 21.37 -6.04
C ARG A 239 1.79 20.73 -4.79
N LEU A 240 1.72 19.40 -4.79
CA LEU A 240 1.35 18.61 -3.62
C LEU A 240 2.42 18.72 -2.53
N ASP A 241 2.02 19.01 -1.29
CA ASP A 241 2.96 19.22 -0.18
C ASP A 241 2.53 18.54 1.12
N TYR A 242 3.40 18.58 2.12
CA TYR A 242 3.21 17.92 3.42
C TYR A 242 2.20 18.60 4.35
N ASN A 243 1.99 19.91 4.20
CA ASN A 243 1.21 20.72 5.11
C ASN A 243 -0.21 21.01 4.59
N SER A 244 -0.49 20.76 3.31
CA SER A 244 -1.75 21.11 2.63
C SER A 244 -2.85 20.05 2.72
N GLY A 245 -2.63 18.94 3.45
CA GLY A 245 -3.65 17.95 3.79
C GLY A 245 -3.66 16.68 2.94
N VAL A 246 -4.72 15.88 3.04
CA VAL A 246 -4.91 14.65 2.24
C VAL A 246 -4.90 14.95 0.74
N ILE A 247 -4.43 14.01 -0.07
CA ILE A 247 -4.22 14.19 -1.51
C ILE A 247 -5.11 13.22 -2.30
N LEU A 248 -5.84 13.71 -3.31
CA LEU A 248 -6.50 12.90 -4.34
C LEU A 248 -5.71 12.91 -5.64
N GLN A 249 -5.43 11.73 -6.19
CA GLN A 249 -4.75 11.54 -7.48
C GLN A 249 -5.54 10.61 -8.40
N PRO A 250 -5.78 10.99 -9.66
CA PRO A 250 -6.35 10.11 -10.67
C PRO A 250 -5.27 9.37 -11.48
N ASN A 251 -4.03 9.32 -10.97
CA ASN A 251 -2.89 8.74 -11.68
C ASN A 251 -1.84 8.21 -10.70
N GLU A 252 -0.88 7.49 -11.27
CA GLU A 252 0.43 7.29 -10.69
C GLU A 252 1.52 7.56 -11.74
N LYS A 253 2.79 7.34 -11.39
CA LYS A 253 3.90 7.46 -12.32
C LYS A 253 3.70 6.57 -13.54
N ASP A 254 3.78 7.18 -14.72
CA ASP A 254 3.64 6.53 -16.03
C ASP A 254 2.22 6.01 -16.36
N CYS A 255 1.21 6.24 -15.50
CA CYS A 255 -0.14 5.73 -15.70
C CYS A 255 -1.19 6.75 -15.31
N LEU A 256 -1.94 7.27 -16.29
CA LEU A 256 -3.25 7.85 -16.01
C LEU A 256 -4.23 6.72 -15.71
N TYR A 257 -4.99 6.81 -14.63
CA TYR A 257 -5.94 5.74 -14.35
C TYR A 257 -7.09 5.73 -15.35
N GLY A 258 -7.49 4.52 -15.75
CA GLY A 258 -8.57 4.35 -16.71
C GLY A 258 -8.28 4.95 -18.08
N TYR A 259 -7.01 5.18 -18.45
CA TYR A 259 -6.60 5.77 -19.74
C TYR A 259 -7.12 4.99 -20.97
N ARG A 260 -7.40 3.69 -20.79
CA ARG A 260 -7.96 2.80 -21.82
C ARG A 260 -9.48 2.98 -22.01
N PHE A 261 -10.13 3.88 -21.26
CA PHE A 261 -11.56 4.15 -21.31
C PHE A 261 -11.82 5.61 -21.68
N THR A 262 -12.74 5.82 -22.61
CA THR A 262 -13.23 7.15 -23.00
C THR A 262 -14.20 7.75 -21.99
N SER A 263 -14.81 6.94 -21.12
CA SER A 263 -15.75 7.40 -20.12
C SER A 263 -15.08 8.21 -19.00
N PRO A 264 -15.80 9.15 -18.36
CA PRO A 264 -15.29 9.90 -17.23
C PRO A 264 -14.92 9.01 -16.04
N ASN A 265 -14.01 9.50 -15.19
CA ASN A 265 -13.71 8.86 -13.90
C ASN A 265 -14.74 9.30 -12.85
N LEU A 266 -15.78 8.49 -12.62
CA LEU A 266 -16.85 8.84 -11.69
C LEU A 266 -16.39 8.91 -10.23
N LEU A 267 -15.38 8.13 -9.85
CA LEU A 267 -14.85 8.14 -8.49
C LEU A 267 -14.18 9.47 -8.15
N GLU A 268 -13.37 10.01 -9.08
CA GLU A 268 -12.74 11.33 -8.93
C GLU A 268 -13.78 12.41 -8.67
N ARG A 269 -14.84 12.43 -9.49
CA ARG A 269 -15.95 13.39 -9.38
C ARG A 269 -16.68 13.24 -8.06
N LEU A 270 -16.92 12.00 -7.64
CA LEU A 270 -17.65 11.68 -6.41
C LEU A 270 -16.88 12.13 -5.17
N VAL A 271 -15.58 11.84 -5.09
CA VAL A 271 -14.73 12.28 -3.96
C VAL A 271 -14.71 13.81 -3.86
N LEU A 272 -14.49 14.51 -4.97
CA LEU A 272 -14.47 15.98 -4.99
C LEU A 272 -15.81 16.58 -4.56
N ARG A 273 -16.93 16.03 -5.04
CA ARG A 273 -18.27 16.47 -4.64
C ARG A 273 -18.53 16.27 -3.15
N VAL A 274 -18.10 15.13 -2.61
CA VAL A 274 -18.20 14.82 -1.18
C VAL A 274 -17.40 15.81 -0.36
N CYS A 275 -16.14 16.06 -0.73
CA CYS A 275 -15.30 17.04 -0.04
C CYS A 275 -15.88 18.45 -0.11
N GLN A 276 -16.36 18.88 -1.27
CA GLN A 276 -16.99 20.19 -1.44
C GLN A 276 -18.24 20.34 -0.57
N LYS A 277 -19.14 19.35 -0.60
CA LYS A 277 -20.40 19.38 0.18
C LYS A 277 -20.14 19.37 1.68
N ALA A 278 -19.18 18.56 2.14
CA ALA A 278 -18.83 18.44 3.55
C ALA A 278 -17.79 19.47 4.03
N LYS A 279 -17.33 20.37 3.15
CA LYS A 279 -16.25 21.34 3.40
C LYS A 279 -14.97 20.68 3.95
N ILE A 280 -14.62 19.52 3.41
CA ILE A 280 -13.42 18.77 3.80
C ILE A 280 -12.24 19.25 2.92
N PRO A 281 -11.13 19.71 3.51
CA PRO A 281 -9.96 20.12 2.75
C PRO A 281 -9.33 18.93 2.02
N LEU A 282 -8.91 19.14 0.78
CA LEU A 282 -8.34 18.10 -0.08
C LEU A 282 -7.38 18.75 -1.08
N GLN A 283 -6.15 18.25 -1.14
CA GLN A 283 -5.24 18.52 -2.26
C GLN A 283 -5.64 17.67 -3.46
N TYR A 284 -5.48 18.23 -4.66
CA TYR A 284 -5.88 17.54 -5.89
C TYR A 284 -4.87 17.85 -6.99
N GLY A 285 -4.27 16.80 -7.56
CA GLY A 285 -3.21 16.96 -8.55
C GLY A 285 -2.72 15.64 -9.09
N LEU A 286 -1.66 15.69 -9.92
CA LEU A 286 -1.01 14.50 -10.44
C LEU A 286 0.13 14.04 -9.52
N GLY A 287 0.24 12.72 -9.33
CA GLY A 287 1.31 12.10 -8.56
C GLY A 287 2.41 11.46 -9.40
N LEU A 288 3.58 11.27 -8.79
CA LEU A 288 4.75 10.57 -9.37
C LEU A 288 5.12 9.28 -8.61
N GLY A 289 4.20 8.77 -7.78
CA GLY A 289 4.39 7.53 -6.99
C GLY A 289 4.02 6.27 -7.75
N SER A 290 4.10 5.12 -7.08
CA SER A 290 3.52 3.84 -7.51
C SER A 290 2.47 3.44 -6.48
N SER A 291 1.41 2.77 -6.89
CA SER A 291 0.32 2.33 -6.01
C SER A 291 -0.37 1.05 -6.51
N ASP A 292 -1.17 0.43 -5.65
CA ASP A 292 -1.93 -0.78 -5.98
C ASP A 292 -3.08 -0.55 -6.98
N ALA A 293 -3.36 0.69 -7.40
CA ALA A 293 -4.40 0.99 -8.38
C ALA A 293 -4.00 0.69 -9.85
N ARG A 294 -2.71 0.73 -10.19
CA ARG A 294 -2.24 0.56 -11.58
C ARG A 294 -2.75 -0.70 -12.26
N PRO A 295 -2.70 -1.90 -11.63
CA PRO A 295 -3.10 -3.11 -12.32
C PRO A 295 -4.56 -3.09 -12.81
N PHE A 296 -5.46 -2.41 -12.10
CA PHE A 296 -6.86 -2.27 -12.55
C PHE A 296 -6.99 -1.46 -13.84
N SER A 297 -6.11 -0.47 -14.05
CA SER A 297 -6.01 0.26 -15.32
C SER A 297 -5.40 -0.62 -16.42
N ASN A 298 -4.34 -1.37 -16.11
CA ASN A 298 -3.68 -2.27 -17.07
C ASN A 298 -4.65 -3.29 -17.68
N PHE A 299 -5.45 -3.92 -16.83
CA PHE A 299 -6.38 -4.96 -17.25
C PHE A 299 -7.74 -4.43 -17.69
N LYS A 300 -7.90 -3.12 -17.92
CA LYS A 300 -9.15 -2.49 -18.37
C LYS A 300 -10.36 -2.92 -17.51
N ILE A 301 -10.19 -2.93 -16.19
CA ILE A 301 -11.25 -3.39 -15.28
C ILE A 301 -12.32 -2.31 -15.08
N THR A 302 -11.89 -1.09 -14.78
CA THR A 302 -12.79 0.06 -14.62
C THR A 302 -12.07 1.38 -14.90
N PRO A 303 -12.75 2.42 -15.44
CA PRO A 303 -12.26 3.79 -15.50
C PRO A 303 -12.25 4.51 -14.16
N ASN A 304 -12.99 4.00 -13.15
CA ASN A 304 -13.33 4.73 -11.94
C ASN A 304 -12.33 4.46 -10.82
N LEU A 305 -11.13 5.00 -10.98
CA LEU A 305 -9.95 4.68 -10.19
C LEU A 305 -9.32 5.95 -9.64
N CYS A 306 -9.08 6.00 -8.33
CA CYS A 306 -8.34 7.09 -7.70
C CYS A 306 -7.44 6.54 -6.59
N THR A 307 -6.38 7.27 -6.29
CA THR A 307 -5.59 7.08 -5.07
C THR A 307 -5.84 8.26 -4.13
N LEU A 308 -6.16 7.96 -2.87
CA LEU A 308 -6.26 8.92 -1.77
C LEU A 308 -5.07 8.74 -0.83
N GLU A 309 -4.22 9.76 -0.69
CA GLU A 309 -2.96 9.63 0.02
C GLU A 309 -2.89 10.54 1.25
N VAL A 310 -2.33 10.04 2.36
CA VAL A 310 -1.86 10.88 3.47
C VAL A 310 -0.41 11.29 3.23
N PRO A 311 -0.07 12.59 3.29
CA PRO A 311 1.33 13.02 3.24
C PRO A 311 2.16 12.42 4.39
N ASN A 312 3.31 11.86 4.06
CA ASN A 312 4.21 11.19 4.98
C ASN A 312 5.65 11.66 4.74
N ARG A 313 6.24 12.32 5.73
CA ARG A 313 7.56 12.95 5.57
C ARG A 313 8.70 11.95 5.43
N PHE A 314 8.64 10.87 6.20
CA PHE A 314 9.76 9.94 6.37
C PHE A 314 9.42 8.52 5.92
N LYS A 315 8.58 8.40 4.88
CA LYS A 315 8.20 7.12 4.26
C LYS A 315 9.44 6.23 4.07
N HIS A 316 9.32 5.00 4.52
CA HIS A 316 10.32 3.93 4.65
C HIS A 316 11.44 4.22 5.67
N ASN A 317 11.07 4.85 6.79
CA ASN A 317 11.88 5.10 7.99
C ASN A 317 13.22 5.81 7.80
N CYS A 318 13.37 6.63 6.76
CA CYS A 318 14.62 7.33 6.51
C CYS A 318 14.40 8.83 6.26
N ASP A 319 15.00 9.67 7.10
CA ASP A 319 14.98 11.12 6.90
C ASP A 319 15.96 11.58 5.80
N ASP A 320 15.94 12.87 5.50
CA ASP A 320 16.78 13.45 4.44
C ASP A 320 18.26 13.59 4.86
N GLN A 321 18.53 13.51 6.17
CA GLN A 321 19.87 13.47 6.76
C GLN A 321 20.43 12.04 6.80
N GLY A 322 19.63 11.05 6.39
CA GLY A 322 20.00 9.65 6.43
C GLY A 322 20.01 9.08 7.84
N ASN A 323 19.12 9.49 8.73
CA ASN A 323 18.88 8.81 10.01
C ASN A 323 17.68 7.86 9.89
N ILE A 324 17.68 6.84 10.75
CA ILE A 324 16.52 5.97 10.94
C ILE A 324 15.53 6.65 11.89
N VAL A 325 14.32 6.90 11.41
CA VAL A 325 13.26 7.59 12.17
C VAL A 325 11.90 6.95 11.94
N LEU A 326 10.95 7.26 12.82
CA LEU A 326 9.55 6.94 12.57
C LEU A 326 9.01 7.74 11.39
N GLU A 327 8.13 7.11 10.63
CA GLU A 327 7.30 7.82 9.65
C GLU A 327 6.42 8.85 10.37
N LYS A 328 6.14 9.98 9.74
CA LYS A 328 5.52 11.13 10.41
C LYS A 328 4.46 11.76 9.51
N LEU A 329 3.28 11.95 10.09
CA LEU A 329 2.11 12.57 9.47
C LEU A 329 1.34 13.44 10.47
N TYR A 330 0.53 14.37 9.96
CA TYR A 330 -0.40 15.13 10.79
C TYR A 330 -1.59 14.26 11.18
N LYS A 331 -1.99 14.29 12.46
CA LYS A 331 -3.21 13.59 12.91
C LYS A 331 -4.45 14.04 12.14
N GLN A 332 -4.49 15.32 11.79
CA GLN A 332 -5.59 15.90 11.03
C GLN A 332 -5.76 15.22 9.66
N ASP A 333 -4.69 14.73 9.03
CA ASP A 333 -4.77 14.07 7.73
C ASP A 333 -5.35 12.66 7.82
N LEU A 334 -4.99 11.89 8.87
CA LEU A 334 -5.65 10.63 9.20
C LEU A 334 -7.17 10.85 9.36
N PHE A 335 -7.56 11.89 10.10
CA PHE A 335 -8.98 12.20 10.32
C PHE A 335 -9.68 12.68 9.05
N THR A 336 -9.01 13.49 8.24
CA THR A 336 -9.52 13.99 6.97
C THR A 336 -9.77 12.81 6.01
N MET A 337 -8.82 11.87 5.91
CA MET A 337 -8.98 10.66 5.09
C MET A 337 -10.20 9.85 5.54
N TYR A 338 -10.32 9.58 6.85
CA TYR A 338 -11.50 8.91 7.40
C TYR A 338 -12.81 9.63 7.04
N GLN A 339 -12.87 10.95 7.20
CA GLN A 339 -14.08 11.73 6.90
C GLN A 339 -14.46 11.67 5.41
N ILE A 340 -13.48 11.71 4.51
CA ILE A 340 -13.71 11.58 3.07
C ILE A 340 -14.34 10.23 2.77
N ILE A 341 -13.74 9.14 3.27
CA ILE A 341 -14.20 7.78 2.98
C ILE A 341 -15.56 7.53 3.63
N PHE A 342 -15.75 7.95 4.89
CA PHE A 342 -17.04 7.85 5.58
C PHE A 342 -18.15 8.57 4.81
N SER A 343 -17.88 9.79 4.34
CA SER A 343 -18.85 10.54 3.55
C SER A 343 -19.11 9.91 2.18
N LEU A 344 -18.08 9.32 1.56
CA LEU A 344 -18.18 8.59 0.30
C LEU A 344 -19.10 7.37 0.39
N ILE A 345 -18.93 6.52 1.41
CA ILE A 345 -19.71 5.28 1.57
C ILE A 345 -21.21 5.54 1.84
N PHE A 346 -21.54 6.71 2.39
CA PHE A 346 -22.92 7.13 2.67
C PHE A 346 -23.47 8.17 1.69
N THR A 347 -22.77 8.44 0.59
CA THR A 347 -23.30 9.34 -0.44
C THR A 347 -24.45 8.69 -1.18
N LYS A 348 -25.59 9.40 -1.31
CA LYS A 348 -26.77 8.89 -2.02
C LYS A 348 -26.44 8.52 -3.47
N GLY A 349 -26.79 7.29 -3.88
CA GLY A 349 -26.46 6.73 -5.20
C GLY A 349 -27.06 7.48 -6.39
N THR A 350 -28.15 8.23 -6.20
CA THR A 350 -28.76 9.09 -7.25
C THR A 350 -27.78 10.12 -7.81
N HIS A 351 -26.74 10.48 -7.05
CA HIS A 351 -25.73 11.45 -7.49
C HIS A 351 -24.78 10.93 -8.58
N LEU A 352 -24.66 9.61 -8.80
CA LEU A 352 -23.74 9.10 -9.82
C LEU A 352 -24.20 9.39 -11.25
N ALA A 353 -25.52 9.32 -11.51
CA ALA A 353 -26.08 9.69 -12.80
C ALA A 353 -25.84 11.17 -13.10
N ASP A 354 -26.10 12.06 -12.12
CA ASP A 354 -25.86 13.50 -12.24
C ASP A 354 -24.39 13.85 -12.48
N LEU A 355 -23.47 13.08 -11.89
CA LEU A 355 -22.03 13.31 -12.04
C LEU A 355 -21.53 12.97 -13.45
N SER A 356 -22.17 12.01 -14.12
CA SER A 356 -21.81 11.62 -15.48
C SER A 356 -22.19 12.68 -16.53
N SER A 357 -23.22 13.49 -16.27
CA SER A 357 -23.72 14.54 -17.17
C SER A 357 -23.14 15.94 -16.90
N SER A 358 -22.32 16.09 -15.86
CA SER A 358 -21.68 17.37 -15.51
C SER A 358 -20.70 17.84 -16.59
N LYS A 359 -20.88 19.10 -17.03
CA LYS A 359 -20.00 19.83 -17.97
C LYS A 359 -18.62 20.17 -17.42
N ASN A 360 -18.40 20.04 -16.09
CA ASN A 360 -17.08 20.26 -15.50
C ASN A 360 -16.07 19.23 -16.02
N ILE A 361 -14.92 19.70 -16.51
CA ILE A 361 -13.83 18.84 -16.98
C ILE A 361 -12.84 18.61 -15.82
N PHE A 362 -12.74 17.38 -15.35
CA PHE A 362 -11.86 17.01 -14.24
C PHE A 362 -10.42 16.75 -14.72
N LEU A 363 -9.49 16.58 -13.78
CA LEU A 363 -8.08 16.38 -14.09
C LEU A 363 -7.87 15.11 -14.92
N SER A 364 -8.52 14.00 -14.57
CA SER A 364 -8.44 12.78 -15.38
C SER A 364 -8.98 12.98 -16.79
N ASP A 365 -10.15 13.60 -16.93
CA ASP A 365 -10.78 13.86 -18.23
C ASP A 365 -9.88 14.72 -19.13
N ARG A 366 -9.29 15.79 -18.58
CA ARG A 366 -8.34 16.65 -19.31
C ARG A 366 -7.14 15.87 -19.84
N HIS A 367 -6.57 14.99 -19.01
CA HIS A 367 -5.37 14.25 -19.37
C HIS A 367 -5.67 13.07 -20.28
N LYS A 368 -6.89 12.51 -20.28
CA LYS A 368 -7.30 11.45 -21.21
C LYS A 368 -7.34 11.93 -22.66
N ILE A 369 -7.70 13.20 -22.91
CA ILE A 369 -7.83 13.75 -24.28
C ILE A 369 -6.50 13.64 -25.06
N HIS A 370 -5.38 13.83 -24.37
CA HIS A 370 -4.04 13.86 -24.98
C HIS A 370 -3.10 12.76 -24.45
N ASP A 371 -3.58 11.92 -23.53
CA ASP A 371 -2.83 10.90 -22.78
C ASP A 371 -1.41 11.33 -22.33
N LEU A 372 -1.29 12.53 -21.76
CA LEU A 372 0.01 13.15 -21.46
C LEU A 372 0.78 12.51 -20.31
N VAL A 373 0.14 11.60 -19.57
CA VAL A 373 0.71 10.97 -18.36
C VAL A 373 1.14 9.54 -18.62
N THR A 374 0.44 8.81 -19.50
CA THR A 374 0.68 7.38 -19.65
C THR A 374 1.90 7.13 -20.54
N ASN A 375 2.90 6.44 -19.99
CA ASN A 375 4.01 5.93 -20.77
C ASN A 375 3.77 4.45 -21.10
N SER A 376 3.19 4.19 -22.27
CA SER A 376 2.81 2.85 -22.72
C SER A 376 3.96 1.83 -22.68
N GLN A 377 5.19 2.26 -22.97
CA GLN A 377 6.37 1.39 -22.90
C GLN A 377 6.71 1.02 -21.46
N ALA A 378 6.69 1.99 -20.54
CA ALA A 378 6.90 1.75 -19.12
C ALA A 378 5.82 0.84 -18.53
N MET A 379 4.56 1.06 -18.90
CA MET A 379 3.43 0.23 -18.48
C MET A 379 3.56 -1.22 -18.96
N SER A 380 3.92 -1.42 -20.23
CA SER A 380 4.14 -2.75 -20.79
C SER A 380 5.31 -3.46 -20.10
N ARG A 381 6.41 -2.75 -19.79
CA ARG A 381 7.54 -3.29 -19.02
C ARG A 381 7.11 -3.69 -17.61
N LYS A 382 6.33 -2.85 -16.93
CA LYS A 382 5.77 -3.14 -15.59
C LYS A 382 4.91 -4.40 -15.61
N ILE A 383 3.98 -4.54 -16.57
CA ILE A 383 3.14 -5.74 -16.72
C ILE A 383 4.00 -7.01 -16.87
N ARG A 384 5.01 -6.99 -17.74
CA ARG A 384 5.90 -8.15 -17.94
C ARG A 384 6.70 -8.49 -16.69
N LEU A 385 7.21 -7.47 -15.99
CA LEU A 385 7.90 -7.66 -14.73
C LEU A 385 6.97 -8.30 -13.68
N ASN A 386 5.74 -7.81 -13.55
CA ASN A 386 4.75 -8.37 -12.63
C ASN A 386 4.45 -9.85 -12.93
N TYR A 387 4.26 -10.22 -14.19
CA TYR A 387 4.10 -11.62 -14.59
C TYR A 387 5.27 -12.50 -14.15
N ARG A 388 6.51 -12.02 -14.39
CA ARG A 388 7.72 -12.73 -13.96
C ARG A 388 7.76 -12.89 -12.44
N LEU A 389 7.51 -11.80 -11.70
CA LEU A 389 7.61 -11.79 -10.24
C LEU A 389 6.50 -12.61 -9.58
N GLU A 390 5.29 -12.61 -10.14
CA GLU A 390 4.20 -13.47 -9.68
C GLU A 390 4.60 -14.95 -9.78
N LEU A 391 5.22 -15.35 -10.90
CA LEU A 391 5.70 -16.72 -11.08
C LEU A 391 6.89 -17.04 -10.16
N ALA A 392 7.91 -16.17 -10.14
CA ALA A 392 9.13 -16.35 -9.37
C ALA A 392 8.91 -16.39 -7.84
N ASN A 393 7.84 -15.74 -7.36
CA ASN A 393 7.49 -15.69 -5.94
C ASN A 393 6.33 -16.63 -5.58
N GLN A 394 5.84 -17.46 -6.49
CA GLN A 394 4.64 -18.28 -6.26
C GLN A 394 4.78 -19.16 -5.01
N ILE A 395 5.95 -19.79 -4.80
CA ILE A 395 6.20 -20.61 -3.62
C ILE A 395 6.23 -19.76 -2.34
N LYS A 396 6.85 -18.58 -2.41
CA LYS A 396 6.93 -17.64 -1.28
C LYS A 396 5.56 -17.12 -0.86
N VAL A 397 4.70 -16.87 -1.84
CA VAL A 397 3.30 -16.46 -1.65
C VAL A 397 2.48 -17.59 -1.01
N ILE A 398 2.57 -18.83 -1.53
CA ILE A 398 1.83 -19.98 -1.00
C ILE A 398 2.26 -20.30 0.44
N THR A 399 3.56 -20.29 0.70
CA THR A 399 4.12 -20.63 2.02
C THR A 399 4.07 -19.47 3.01
N LYS A 400 3.77 -18.26 2.54
CA LYS A 400 3.86 -17.01 3.32
C LYS A 400 5.21 -16.89 4.04
N GLN A 401 6.28 -17.20 3.30
CA GLN A 401 7.67 -17.23 3.77
C GLN A 401 8.58 -16.85 2.60
N TYR A 402 9.65 -16.11 2.84
CA TYR A 402 10.58 -15.74 1.77
C TYR A 402 11.62 -16.82 1.49
N TYR A 403 12.25 -17.33 2.55
CA TYR A 403 13.21 -18.42 2.47
C TYR A 403 12.49 -19.76 2.62
N PRO A 404 12.82 -20.76 1.79
CA PRO A 404 12.25 -22.10 1.91
C PRO A 404 12.67 -22.74 3.23
N THR A 405 11.73 -23.40 3.90
CA THR A 405 11.94 -24.08 5.19
C THR A 405 12.33 -25.55 5.07
N ASN A 406 12.22 -26.12 3.87
CA ASN A 406 12.64 -27.49 3.57
C ASN A 406 13.18 -27.62 2.13
N ILE A 407 13.80 -28.76 1.84
CA ILE A 407 14.43 -29.03 0.53
C ILE A 407 13.43 -29.05 -0.62
N PHE A 408 12.21 -29.54 -0.39
CA PHE A 408 11.16 -29.58 -1.41
C PHE A 408 10.78 -28.18 -1.88
N PHE A 409 10.50 -27.26 -0.96
CA PHE A 409 10.20 -25.87 -1.29
C PHE A 409 11.40 -25.13 -1.87
N LEU A 410 12.63 -25.48 -1.46
CA LEU A 410 13.84 -24.92 -2.07
C LEU A 410 13.94 -25.29 -3.56
N VAL A 411 13.76 -26.58 -3.88
CA VAL A 411 13.79 -27.05 -5.28
C VAL A 411 12.69 -26.37 -6.09
N LEU A 412 11.46 -26.31 -5.56
CA LEU A 412 10.37 -25.62 -6.25
C LEU A 412 10.67 -24.12 -6.45
N ASP A 413 11.17 -23.41 -5.44
CA ASP A 413 11.50 -21.99 -5.58
C ASP A 413 12.57 -21.77 -6.66
N ILE A 414 13.60 -22.62 -6.72
CA ILE A 414 14.63 -22.58 -7.77
C ILE A 414 14.01 -22.79 -9.14
N VAL A 415 13.16 -23.80 -9.30
CA VAL A 415 12.48 -24.11 -10.57
C VAL A 415 11.61 -22.93 -11.01
N MET A 416 10.78 -22.39 -10.11
CA MET A 416 9.90 -21.26 -10.43
C MET A 416 10.68 -20.01 -10.81
N ASN A 417 11.80 -19.72 -10.12
CA ASN A 417 12.69 -18.64 -10.49
C ASN A 417 13.33 -18.86 -11.86
N PHE A 418 13.80 -20.07 -12.15
CA PHE A 418 14.39 -20.41 -13.45
C PHE A 418 13.38 -20.25 -14.58
N VAL A 419 12.18 -20.84 -14.45
CA VAL A 419 11.10 -20.78 -15.46
C VAL A 419 10.60 -19.35 -15.68
N SER A 420 10.66 -18.49 -14.67
CA SER A 420 10.23 -17.07 -14.78
C SER A 420 11.02 -16.27 -15.81
N TYR A 421 12.29 -16.60 -16.07
CA TYR A 421 13.12 -15.85 -17.01
C TYR A 421 12.78 -16.12 -18.48
N PRO A 422 12.72 -17.39 -18.96
CA PRO A 422 12.22 -17.69 -20.29
C PRO A 422 10.83 -17.10 -20.54
N TYR A 423 9.93 -17.18 -19.54
CA TYR A 423 8.60 -16.59 -19.64
C TYR A 423 8.66 -15.07 -19.83
N TYR A 424 9.49 -14.37 -19.06
CA TYR A 424 9.72 -12.92 -19.23
C TYR A 424 10.30 -12.55 -20.59
N LEU A 425 11.27 -13.33 -21.09
CA LEU A 425 11.85 -13.13 -22.43
C LEU A 425 10.80 -13.33 -23.53
N PHE A 426 10.02 -14.40 -23.43
CA PHE A 426 8.91 -14.68 -24.33
C PHE A 426 7.90 -13.53 -24.38
N LEU A 427 7.44 -13.04 -23.22
CA LEU A 427 6.55 -11.88 -23.15
C LEU A 427 7.18 -10.61 -23.74
N THR A 428 8.49 -10.45 -23.61
CA THR A 428 9.23 -9.30 -24.14
C THR A 428 9.33 -9.35 -25.67
N ILE A 429 9.61 -10.53 -26.24
CA ILE A 429 9.67 -10.75 -27.69
C ILE A 429 8.31 -10.51 -28.33
N LEU A 430 7.24 -11.03 -27.73
CA LEU A 430 5.87 -10.84 -28.23
C LEU A 430 5.34 -9.41 -28.10
N LYS A 431 6.08 -8.50 -27.44
CA LYS A 431 5.64 -7.13 -27.14
C LYS A 431 4.23 -7.08 -26.53
N LEU A 432 3.86 -8.09 -25.72
CA LEU A 432 2.56 -8.09 -25.05
C LEU A 432 2.40 -6.79 -24.23
N SER A 433 1.27 -6.12 -24.46
CA SER A 433 0.88 -4.79 -23.97
C SER A 433 -0.44 -4.84 -23.22
#